data_AF-A0A6B3HPZ8-F1
#
_entry.id   AF-A0A6B3HPZ8-F1
#
_cell.length_a   1.000
_cell.length_b   1.000
_cell.length_c   1.000
_cell.angle_alpha   90.00
_cell.angle_beta   90.00
_cell.angle_gamma   90.00
#
_symmetry.space_group_name_H-M   'P 1'
#
loop_
_entity.id
_entity.type
_entity.pdbx_description
1 polymer ?
#
loop_
_entity_poly.entity_id
_entity_poly.type
_entity_poly.pdbx_seq_one_letter_code
_entity_poly.pdbx_strand_id
1 'polypeptide(L)' 'LDIHANVYIERPSQKGIIIGPKGQRLKDVGTKSRKHIEALLGTPVFLDLHVKVAKDWQRDPKQLRKLGF' A
#
# COMPACT_ATOMS: atom_id res chain seq x y z
N LEU A 1 -0.83 6.93 -16.61
CA LEU A 1 -1.72 7.24 -15.46
C LEU A 1 -0.90 7.07 -14.20
N ASP A 2 -0.92 8.06 -13.31
CA ASP A 2 -0.11 8.03 -12.09
C ASP A 2 -1.00 7.79 -10.88
N ILE A 3 -0.67 6.75 -10.11
CA ILE A 3 -1.43 6.32 -8.94
C ILE A 3 -0.51 6.36 -7.72
N HIS A 4 -0.88 7.17 -6.73
CA HIS A 4 -0.23 7.21 -5.43
C HIS A 4 -1.12 6.53 -4.39
N ALA A 5 -0.59 5.52 -3.69
CA ALA A 5 -1.34 4.80 -2.67
C ALA A 5 -0.54 4.67 -1.37
N ASN A 6 -1.26 4.70 -0.25
CA ASN A 6 -0.69 4.48 1.07
C ASN A 6 -1.00 3.06 1.56
N VAL A 7 0.02 2.37 2.04
CA VAL A 7 -0.10 1.08 2.74
C VAL A 7 -0.05 1.37 4.24
N TYR A 8 -1.20 1.26 4.91
CA TYR A 8 -1.30 1.54 6.34
C TYR A 8 -0.89 0.32 7.17
N ILE A 9 -0.03 0.57 8.16
CA ILE A 9 0.40 -0.41 9.16
C ILE A 9 0.11 0.13 10.56
N GLU A 10 -0.06 -0.77 11.52
CA GLU A 10 -0.44 -0.40 12.89
C GLU A 10 0.78 -0.09 13.77
N ARG A 11 1.89 -0.79 13.55
CA ARG A 11 3.11 -0.67 14.36
C ARG A 11 4.34 -0.42 13.50
N PRO A 12 5.28 0.46 13.93
CA PRO A 12 6.52 0.71 13.18
C PRO A 12 7.35 -0.54 12.90
N SER A 13 7.33 -1.53 13.79
CA SER A 13 8.02 -2.81 13.61
C SER A 13 7.57 -3.59 12.37
N GLN A 14 6.33 -3.39 11.93
CA GLN A 14 5.79 -4.01 10.71
C GLN A 14 6.40 -3.41 9.44
N LYS A 15 6.94 -2.18 9.51
CA LYS A 15 7.50 -1.50 8.34
C LYS A 15 8.62 -2.31 7.70
N GLY A 16 9.49 -2.91 8.49
CA GLY A 16 10.56 -3.78 7.99
C GLY A 16 10.02 -5.03 7.29
N ILE A 17 8.94 -5.62 7.80
CA ILE A 17 8.30 -6.82 7.22
C ILE A 17 7.67 -6.49 5.87
N ILE A 18 6.98 -5.35 5.76
CA ILE A 18 6.29 -4.92 4.54
C ILE A 18 7.28 -4.46 3.46
N ILE A 19 8.30 -3.68 3.83
CA ILE A 19 9.34 -3.22 2.90
C ILE A 19 10.19 -4.41 2.44
N GLY A 20 10.57 -5.28 3.37
CA GLY A 20 11.48 -6.40 3.12
C GLY A 20 12.94 -5.95 2.92
N PRO A 21 13.87 -6.91 2.78
CA PRO A 21 15.28 -6.61 2.54
C PRO A 21 15.46 -5.75 1.29
N LYS A 22 16.12 -4.60 1.42
CA LYS A 22 16.35 -3.63 0.32
C LYS A 22 15.06 -3.21 -0.42
N GLY A 23 13.88 -3.31 0.20
CA GLY A 23 12.61 -2.96 -0.45
C GLY A 23 12.05 -4.03 -1.40
N GLN A 24 12.64 -5.22 -1.46
CA GLN A 24 12.26 -6.25 -2.43
C GLN A 24 10.79 -6.65 -2.31
N ARG A 25 10.28 -6.81 -1.09
CA ARG A 25 8.90 -7.24 -0.86
C ARG A 25 7.90 -6.18 -1.32
N LEU A 26 8.15 -4.90 -1.02
CA LEU A 26 7.29 -3.81 -1.47
C LEU A 26 7.33 -3.67 -3.00
N LYS A 27 8.49 -3.85 -3.62
CA LYS A 27 8.65 -3.86 -5.08
C LYS A 27 7.87 -4.99 -5.73
N ASP A 28 7.90 -6.19 -5.15
CA ASP A 28 7.16 -7.35 -5.67
C ASP A 28 5.64 -7.13 -5.58
N VAL A 29 5.16 -6.58 -4.45
CA VAL A 29 3.75 -6.20 -4.28
C VAL A 29 3.35 -5.14 -5.29
N GLY A 30 4.12 -4.05 -5.42
CA GLY A 30 3.85 -2.98 -6.38
C GLY A 30 3.86 -3.49 -7.82
N THR A 31 4.78 -4.38 -8.18
CA THR A 31 4.86 -4.97 -9.53
C THR A 31 3.63 -5.81 -9.85
N LYS A 32 3.18 -6.66 -8.91
CA LYS A 32 1.98 -7.48 -9.09
C LYS A 32 0.72 -6.63 -9.17
N SER A 33 0.56 -5.67 -8.27
CA SER A 33 -0.59 -4.75 -8.26
C SER A 33 -0.65 -3.91 -9.53
N ARG A 34 0.48 -3.34 -9.98
CA ARG A 34 0.57 -2.56 -11.22
C ARG A 34 0.09 -3.38 -12.42
N LYS A 35 0.56 -4.62 -12.58
CA LYS A 35 0.15 -5.50 -13.68
C LYS A 35 -1.36 -5.74 -13.69
N HIS A 36 -1.97 -5.97 -12.53
CA HIS A 36 -3.42 -6.15 -12.44
C HIS A 36 -4.18 -4.86 -12.77
N ILE A 37 -3.71 -3.72 -12.28
CA ILE A 37 -4.34 -2.42 -12.56
C ILE A 37 -4.24 -2.08 -14.05
N GLU A 38 -3.07 -2.27 -14.67
CA GLU A 38 -2.86 -2.06 -16.10
C GLU A 38 -3.78 -2.96 -16.94
N ALA A 39 -3.97 -4.21 -16.54
CA ALA A 39 -4.88 -5.13 -17.22
C ALA A 39 -6.36 -4.70 -17.10
N LEU A 40 -6.76 -4.13 -15.96
CA LEU A 40 -8.12 -3.63 -15.73
C LEU A 40 -8.38 -2.31 -16.49
N LEU A 41 -7.39 -1.43 -16.57
CA LEU A 41 -7.53 -0.09 -17.17
C LEU A 41 -7.13 -0.03 -18.65
N GLY A 42 -6.46 -1.07 -19.17
CA GLY A 42 -5.99 -1.13 -20.55
C GLY A 42 -4.92 -0.09 -20.91
N THR A 43 -4.28 0.53 -19.91
CA THR A 43 -3.30 1.61 -20.12
C THR A 43 -2.11 1.45 -19.18
N PRO A 44 -0.91 1.94 -19.55
CA PRO A 44 0.25 1.94 -18.66
C PRO A 44 0.05 2.80 -17.40
N VAL A 45 0.49 2.28 -16.26
CA VAL A 45 0.30 2.90 -14.95
C VAL A 45 1.63 3.03 -14.22
N PHE A 46 1.91 4.22 -13.69
CA PHE A 46 2.92 4.40 -12.66
C PHE A 46 2.26 4.24 -11.29
N LEU A 47 2.75 3.30 -10.48
CA LEU A 47 2.23 3.01 -9.14
C LEU A 47 3.29 3.34 -8.09
N ASP A 48 3.01 4.37 -7.29
CA ASP A 48 3.82 4.80 -6.15
C ASP A 48 3.17 4.34 -4.84
N LEU A 49 3.91 3.55 -4.04
CA LEU A 49 3.44 2.94 -2.81
C LEU A 49 4.21 3.46 -1.60
N HIS A 50 3.50 4.08 -0.66
CA HIS A 50 4.08 4.59 0.58
C HIS A 50 3.55 3.87 1.81
N VAL A 51 4.45 3.30 2.62
CA VAL A 51 4.09 2.66 3.89
C VAL A 51 3.95 3.72 4.99
N LYS A 52 2.75 3.86 5.57
CA LYS A 52 2.43 4.79 6.65
C LYS A 52 2.01 4.07 7.91
N VAL A 53 2.47 4.54 9.07
CA VAL A 53 2.02 4.04 10.37
C VAL A 53 0.79 4.83 10.80
N ALA A 54 -0.31 4.15 11.05
CA ALA A 54 -1.49 4.68 11.73
C ALA A 54 -1.73 3.81 12.97
N LYS A 55 -1.49 4.34 14.16
CA LYS A 55 -1.62 3.53 15.38
C LYS A 55 -3.10 3.29 15.70
N ASP A 56 -3.46 2.07 16.12
CA ASP A 56 -4.81 1.67 16.55
C ASP A 56 -5.92 1.94 15.52
N TRP A 57 -5.59 2.09 14.23
CA TRP A 57 -6.55 2.47 13.18
C TRP A 57 -7.69 1.47 13.01
N GLN A 58 -7.43 0.20 13.28
CA GLN A 58 -8.42 -0.88 13.19
C GLN A 58 -9.49 -0.77 14.29
N ARG A 59 -9.19 -0.06 15.39
CA ARG A 59 -10.09 0.10 16.54
C ARG A 59 -10.78 1.45 16.57
N ASP A 60 -10.38 2.38 15.71
CA ASP A 60 -10.99 3.70 15.58
C ASP A 60 -12.03 3.69 14.45
N PRO A 61 -13.35 3.73 14.76
CA PRO A 61 -14.41 3.76 13.77
C PRO A 61 -14.29 4.92 12.77
N LYS A 62 -13.70 6.06 13.19
CA LYS A 62 -13.45 7.19 12.28
C LYS A 62 -12.37 6.87 11.25
N GLN A 63 -11.34 6.12 11.64
CA GLN A 63 -10.28 5.71 10.72
C GLN A 63 -10.74 4.58 9.80
N LEU A 64 -11.49 3.60 10.31
CA LEU A 64 -12.11 2.58 9.48
C LEU A 64 -12.95 3.21 8.36
N ARG A 65 -13.85 4.13 8.73
CA ARG A 65 -14.66 4.87 7.75
C ARG A 65 -13.83 5.66 6.75
N LYS A 66 -12.72 6.26 7.19
CA LYS A 66 -11.80 7.02 6.31
C LYS A 66 -11.04 6.09 5.34
N LEU A 67 -10.74 4.87 5.75
CA LEU A 67 -10.05 3.87 4.95
C LEU A 67 -11.00 3.04 4.07
N GLY A 68 -12.32 3.24 4.22
CA GLY A 68 -13.34 2.59 3.41
C GLY A 68 -13.76 1.22 3.91
N PHE A 69 -13.56 0.93 5.20
CA PHE A 69 -14.09 -0.26 5.89
C PHE A 69 -15.42 0.03 6.57
#